data_AF-A0AAD4GLQ6-F1
#
_entry.id   AF-A0AAD4GLQ6-F1
#
_cell.length_a   1.000
_cell.length_b   1.000
_cell.length_c   1.000
_cell.angle_alpha   90.00
_cell.angle_beta   90.00
_cell.angle_gamma   90.00
#
_symmetry.space_group_name_H-M   'P 1'
#
loop_
_entity.id
_entity.type
_entity.pdbx_description
1 polymer ?
#
loop_
_entity_poly.entity_id
_entity_poly.type
_entity_poly.pdbx_seq_one_letter_code
_entity_poly.pdbx_strand_id
1 'polypeptide(L)'
;MSDPPSSCVPATFQTPNGEDAVAPKQLLEFLRSLIQKSARDVNTPVHDKPSWVTMISGLADQVYGYFPYFSSIKQSTTNERITLTHVSLDVLDHASHQSRPIWYDMDDLVKKLFVRLLALCVSAESWLDATNTSLADHLDPTTLYSKATNILVHILVQLLASPFQREISQRILAHSLLRDVLDLTQDILNTPQDEFPLDIRLYSAPHLRRAPSNKVDTPPA
;
A
#
# COMPACT_ATOMS: atom_id res chain seq x y z
N MET A 1 -9.68 -27.25 21.97
CA MET A 1 -10.33 -26.69 20.77
C MET A 1 -9.97 -25.23 20.75
N SER A 2 -9.07 -24.84 19.84
CA SER A 2 -8.61 -23.45 19.73
C SER A 2 -9.37 -22.82 18.57
N ASP A 3 -10.10 -21.74 18.85
CA ASP A 3 -10.84 -21.00 17.83
C ASP A 3 -9.90 -20.52 16.72
N PRO A 4 -10.35 -20.47 15.44
CA PRO A 4 -9.55 -19.90 14.38
C PRO A 4 -9.29 -18.41 14.68
N PRO A 5 -8.13 -17.86 14.29
CA PRO A 5 -7.86 -16.45 14.50
C PRO A 5 -8.92 -15.64 13.77
N SER A 6 -9.71 -14.89 14.53
CA SER A 6 -10.72 -13.97 14.00
C SER A 6 -10.10 -13.14 12.89
N SER A 7 -10.54 -13.39 11.66
CA SER A 7 -10.23 -12.58 10.50
C SER A 7 -10.57 -11.14 10.87
N CYS A 8 -9.53 -10.32 11.05
CA CYS A 8 -9.66 -8.90 11.28
C CYS A 8 -10.15 -8.30 9.97
N VAL A 9 -11.45 -8.33 9.74
CA VAL A 9 -12.10 -7.66 8.62
C VAL A 9 -12.06 -6.16 8.95
N PRO A 10 -11.37 -5.31 8.15
CA PRO A 10 -11.43 -3.87 8.37
C PRO A 10 -12.88 -3.38 8.37
N ALA A 11 -13.17 -2.47 9.31
CA ALA A 11 -14.44 -1.78 9.46
C ALA A 11 -14.98 -1.28 8.11
N THR A 12 -16.26 -1.53 7.84
CA THR A 12 -17.00 -0.89 6.74
C THR A 12 -17.24 0.58 7.09
N PHE A 13 -17.62 1.44 6.13
CA PHE A 13 -17.99 2.85 6.42
C PHE A 13 -19.17 2.99 7.41
N GLN A 14 -19.73 1.86 7.88
CA GLN A 14 -20.92 1.79 8.72
C GLN A 14 -20.63 1.39 10.18
N THR A 15 -19.43 0.91 10.55
CA THR A 15 -19.18 0.42 11.92
C THR A 15 -17.85 0.91 12.51
N PRO A 16 -17.85 1.74 13.57
CA PRO A 16 -16.66 2.00 14.38
C PRO A 16 -16.34 0.81 15.29
N ASN A 17 -15.06 0.40 15.33
CA ASN A 17 -14.59 -0.66 16.24
C ASN A 17 -14.22 -0.07 17.61
N GLY A 18 -15.16 -0.02 18.55
CA GLY A 18 -14.92 0.46 19.92
C GLY A 18 -15.28 1.94 20.13
N GLU A 19 -15.38 2.35 21.40
CA GLU A 19 -15.90 3.67 21.81
C GLU A 19 -15.03 4.85 21.32
N ASP A 20 -13.75 4.62 21.03
CA ASP A 20 -12.80 5.64 20.57
C ASP A 20 -12.39 5.52 19.08
N ALA A 21 -13.01 4.63 18.31
CA ALA A 21 -12.62 4.43 16.91
C ALA A 21 -13.23 5.48 15.98
N VAL A 22 -12.37 6.12 15.18
CA VAL A 22 -12.78 7.00 14.09
C VAL A 22 -13.52 6.19 13.04
N ALA A 23 -14.76 6.57 12.74
CA ALA A 23 -15.53 5.91 11.69
C ALA A 23 -14.84 6.12 10.33
N PRO A 24 -14.78 5.12 9.43
CA PRO A 24 -14.06 5.27 8.17
C PRO A 24 -14.56 6.47 7.33
N LYS A 25 -15.83 6.88 7.50
CA LYS A 25 -16.42 8.04 6.82
C LYS A 25 -15.77 9.35 7.29
N GLN A 26 -15.53 9.48 8.59
CA GLN A 26 -14.85 10.65 9.17
C GLN A 26 -13.40 10.73 8.69
N LEU A 27 -12.73 9.58 8.57
CA LEU A 27 -11.39 9.51 7.98
C LEU A 27 -11.42 9.97 6.51
N LEU A 28 -12.37 9.49 5.71
CA LEU A 28 -12.51 9.89 4.31
C LEU A 28 -12.74 11.39 4.16
N GLU A 29 -13.63 11.97 4.97
CA GLU A 29 -13.91 13.40 4.99
C GLU A 29 -12.68 14.21 5.41
N PHE A 30 -11.94 13.73 6.42
CA PHE A 30 -10.68 14.32 6.83
C PHE A 30 -9.65 14.34 5.69
N LEU A 31 -9.40 13.21 5.03
CA LEU A 31 -8.42 13.11 3.94
C LEU A 31 -8.81 14.02 2.76
N ARG A 32 -10.09 14.06 2.39
CA ARG A 32 -10.59 15.00 1.37
C ARG A 32 -10.37 16.46 1.75
N SER A 33 -10.66 16.81 3.02
CA SER A 33 -10.44 18.18 3.51
C SER A 33 -8.96 18.56 3.46
N LEU A 34 -8.08 17.60 3.70
CA LEU A 34 -6.63 17.79 3.68
C LEU A 34 -6.14 18.05 2.26
N ILE A 35 -6.59 17.27 1.26
CA ILE A 35 -6.32 17.51 -0.16
C ILE A 35 -6.85 18.89 -0.60
N GLN A 36 -8.08 19.24 -0.21
CA GLN A 36 -8.68 20.52 -0.59
C GLN A 36 -7.93 21.72 0.01
N LYS A 37 -7.47 21.61 1.26
CA LYS A 37 -6.67 22.65 1.90
C LYS A 37 -5.30 22.76 1.24
N SER A 38 -4.65 21.64 0.95
CA SER A 38 -3.31 21.64 0.39
C SER A 38 -3.28 22.03 -1.10
N ALA A 39 -4.34 21.76 -1.86
CA ALA A 39 -4.49 22.21 -3.25
C ALA A 39 -4.53 23.74 -3.40
N ARG A 40 -4.91 24.47 -2.35
CA ARG A 40 -4.87 25.94 -2.34
C ARG A 40 -3.47 26.50 -2.08
N ASP A 41 -2.58 25.68 -1.53
CA ASP A 41 -1.28 26.07 -0.96
C ASP A 41 -0.15 25.15 -1.48
N VAL A 42 -0.09 24.94 -2.80
CA VAL A 42 0.85 24.01 -3.47
C VAL A 42 2.33 24.32 -3.17
N ASN A 43 2.64 25.54 -2.75
CA ASN A 43 4.01 25.98 -2.41
C ASN A 43 4.29 26.08 -0.90
N THR A 44 3.33 25.75 -0.03
CA THR A 44 3.56 25.85 1.41
C THR A 44 4.39 24.65 1.87
N PRO A 45 5.62 24.87 2.36
CA PRO A 45 6.45 23.78 2.83
C PRO A 45 5.76 23.03 3.97
N VAL A 46 6.03 21.73 4.10
CA VAL A 46 5.55 20.95 5.23
C VAL A 46 6.13 21.52 6.52
N HIS A 47 5.31 22.31 7.22
CA HIS A 47 5.69 22.87 8.51
C HIS A 47 5.70 21.80 9.62
N ASP A 48 4.97 20.70 9.43
CA ASP A 48 4.85 19.61 10.40
C ASP A 48 5.15 18.24 9.78
N LYS A 49 6.43 17.99 9.49
CA LYS A 49 6.91 16.71 8.93
C LYS A 49 6.51 15.50 9.81
N PRO A 50 6.64 15.54 11.15
CA PRO A 50 6.23 14.42 12.01
C PRO A 50 4.77 13.99 11.85
N SER A 51 3.84 14.94 11.75
CA SER A 51 2.42 14.60 11.54
C SER A 51 2.17 13.95 10.19
N TRP A 52 2.82 14.42 9.13
CA TRP A 52 2.74 13.79 7.81
C TRP A 52 3.32 12.37 7.80
N VAL A 53 4.49 12.17 8.40
CA VAL A 53 5.12 10.85 8.55
C VAL A 53 4.20 9.89 9.30
N THR A 54 3.59 10.35 10.40
CA THR A 54 2.66 9.55 11.21
C THR A 54 1.42 9.18 10.42
N MET A 55 0.82 10.15 9.73
CA MET A 55 -0.37 9.93 8.90
C MET A 55 -0.08 8.95 7.75
N ILE A 56 1.01 9.17 7.00
CA ILE A 56 1.38 8.31 5.87
C ILE A 56 1.72 6.89 6.35
N SER A 57 2.42 6.73 7.47
CA SER A 57 2.64 5.40 8.05
C SER A 57 1.32 4.73 8.44
N GLY A 58 0.39 5.49 9.04
CA GLY A 58 -0.95 4.99 9.36
C GLY A 58 -1.72 4.52 8.12
N LEU A 59 -1.69 5.29 7.03
CA LEU A 59 -2.31 4.90 5.76
C LEU A 59 -1.65 3.64 5.17
N ALA A 60 -0.31 3.55 5.25
CA ALA A 60 0.42 2.37 4.79
C ALA A 60 0.04 1.09 5.54
N ASP A 61 -0.14 1.20 6.85
CA ASP A 61 -0.49 0.05 7.69
C ASP A 61 -1.98 -0.30 7.59
N GLN A 62 -2.88 0.69 7.56
CA GLN A 62 -4.32 0.47 7.71
C GLN A 62 -5.11 0.46 6.39
N VAL A 63 -4.61 1.10 5.33
CA VAL A 63 -5.31 1.17 4.04
C VAL A 63 -4.62 0.28 3.01
N TYR A 64 -3.34 0.54 2.75
CA TYR A 64 -2.61 -0.19 1.71
C TYR A 64 -2.26 -1.62 2.15
N GLY A 65 -1.93 -1.82 3.42
CA GLY A 65 -1.56 -3.12 3.97
C GLY A 65 -2.69 -4.14 4.05
N TYR A 66 -3.94 -3.67 4.05
CA TYR A 66 -5.14 -4.51 4.07
C TYR A 66 -5.91 -4.45 2.75
N PHE A 67 -5.32 -3.86 1.70
CA PHE A 67 -5.98 -3.88 0.41
C PHE A 67 -6.11 -5.34 -0.04
N PRO A 68 -7.34 -5.81 -0.26
CA PRO A 68 -7.63 -7.23 -0.29
C PRO A 68 -6.94 -7.93 -1.47
N TYR A 69 -6.22 -9.01 -1.16
CA TYR A 69 -6.28 -10.21 -1.98
C TYR A 69 -7.74 -10.67 -1.98
N PHE A 70 -8.28 -11.00 -3.14
CA PHE A 70 -9.68 -11.39 -3.31
C PHE A 70 -10.12 -12.42 -2.26
N SER A 71 -10.85 -11.97 -1.25
CA SER A 71 -11.75 -12.81 -0.47
C SER A 71 -13.14 -12.30 -0.79
N SER A 72 -14.11 -13.20 -0.92
CA SER A 72 -15.48 -12.93 -1.38
C SER A 72 -16.32 -12.11 -0.38
N ILE A 73 -15.74 -11.06 0.20
CA ILE A 73 -16.41 -10.10 1.05
C ILE A 73 -17.45 -9.36 0.19
N LYS A 74 -18.61 -9.08 0.78
CA LYS A 74 -19.75 -8.41 0.14
C LYS A 74 -19.30 -7.21 -0.70
N GLN A 75 -19.66 -7.21 -1.98
CA GLN A 75 -19.31 -6.22 -3.01
C GLN A 75 -19.47 -4.75 -2.58
N SER A 76 -20.42 -4.43 -1.68
CA SER A 76 -20.58 -3.08 -1.15
C SER A 76 -19.35 -2.61 -0.37
N THR A 77 -18.78 -3.45 0.51
CA THR A 77 -17.60 -3.13 1.31
C THR A 77 -16.33 -2.98 0.47
N THR A 78 -16.31 -3.58 -0.71
CA THR A 78 -15.24 -3.43 -1.69
C THR A 78 -15.20 -2.02 -2.27
N ASN A 79 -16.33 -1.49 -2.76
CA ASN A 79 -16.38 -0.16 -3.37
C ASN A 79 -15.97 0.92 -2.37
N GLU A 80 -16.35 0.72 -1.12
CA GLU A 80 -15.95 1.56 0.01
C GLU A 80 -14.43 1.60 0.19
N ARG A 81 -13.79 0.44 0.19
CA ARG A 81 -12.32 0.31 0.29
C ARG A 81 -11.58 0.87 -0.92
N ILE A 82 -12.08 0.63 -2.13
CA ILE A 82 -11.52 1.21 -3.36
C ILE A 82 -11.53 2.73 -3.26
N THR A 83 -12.66 3.30 -2.82
CA THR A 83 -12.81 4.75 -2.63
C THR A 83 -11.84 5.30 -1.58
N LEU A 84 -11.74 4.64 -0.42
CA LEU A 84 -10.80 5.05 0.62
C LEU A 84 -9.35 4.98 0.14
N THR A 85 -9.01 3.94 -0.62
CA THR A 85 -7.67 3.72 -1.17
C THR A 85 -7.33 4.81 -2.18
N HIS A 86 -8.23 5.14 -3.09
CA HIS A 86 -8.08 6.25 -4.04
C HIS A 86 -7.77 7.57 -3.34
N VAL A 87 -8.61 7.97 -2.38
CA VAL A 87 -8.41 9.22 -1.65
C VAL A 87 -7.11 9.19 -0.83
N SER A 88 -6.74 8.04 -0.27
CA SER A 88 -5.48 7.89 0.46
C SER A 88 -4.27 8.01 -0.49
N LEU A 89 -4.35 7.45 -1.71
CA LEU A 89 -3.31 7.63 -2.73
C LEU A 89 -3.21 9.08 -3.18
N ASP A 90 -4.31 9.84 -3.25
CA ASP A 90 -4.27 11.27 -3.56
C ASP A 90 -3.50 12.07 -2.51
N VAL A 91 -3.66 11.72 -1.22
CA VAL A 91 -2.86 12.31 -0.13
C VAL A 91 -1.37 11.99 -0.29
N LEU A 92 -1.06 10.74 -0.68
CA LEU A 92 0.31 10.30 -0.86
C LEU A 92 0.97 10.92 -2.09
N ASP A 93 0.22 11.02 -3.19
CA ASP A 93 0.64 11.71 -4.41
C ASP A 93 0.97 13.18 -4.11
N HIS A 94 0.08 13.85 -3.39
CA HIS A 94 0.32 15.22 -2.92
C HIS A 94 1.60 15.32 -2.07
N ALA A 95 1.78 14.44 -1.08
CA ALA A 95 2.99 14.40 -0.25
C ALA A 95 4.26 14.17 -1.10
N SER A 96 4.15 13.36 -2.16
CA SER A 96 5.26 13.07 -3.06
C SER A 96 5.62 14.25 -3.97
N HIS A 97 4.79 15.28 -4.12
CA HIS A 97 5.07 16.44 -4.97
C HIS A 97 5.59 17.68 -4.20
N GLN A 98 5.76 17.59 -2.89
CA GLN A 98 6.14 18.74 -2.08
C GLN A 98 7.62 19.12 -2.26
N SER A 99 7.90 20.43 -2.20
CA SER A 99 9.21 21.04 -2.44
C SER A 99 10.30 20.63 -1.44
N ARG A 100 9.91 20.26 -0.22
CA ARG A 100 10.78 19.60 0.76
C ARG A 100 10.30 18.16 0.95
N PRO A 101 10.98 17.18 0.33
CA PRO A 101 10.54 15.80 0.38
C PRO A 101 10.42 15.27 1.81
N ILE A 102 9.25 14.72 2.12
CA ILE A 102 8.96 14.06 3.40
C ILE A 102 9.85 12.80 3.58
N TRP A 103 10.29 12.21 2.46
CA TRP A 103 11.03 10.95 2.38
C TRP A 103 12.46 11.01 2.92
N TYR A 104 13.03 12.21 3.05
CA TYR A 104 14.41 12.35 3.50
C TYR A 104 14.59 11.86 4.94
N ASP A 105 15.60 11.05 5.20
CA ASP A 105 15.88 10.42 6.50
C ASP A 105 14.74 9.52 7.03
N MET A 106 13.88 9.01 6.13
CA MET A 106 12.72 8.18 6.46
C MET A 106 12.78 6.82 5.76
N ASP A 107 13.95 6.19 5.75
CA ASP A 107 14.24 4.95 5.01
C ASP A 107 13.22 3.83 5.28
N ASP A 108 12.85 3.63 6.55
CA ASP A 108 11.88 2.59 6.93
C ASP A 108 10.47 2.88 6.40
N LEU A 109 10.06 4.15 6.40
CA LEU A 109 8.78 4.55 5.83
C LEU A 109 8.78 4.36 4.32
N VAL A 110 9.85 4.76 3.64
CA VAL A 110 10.02 4.59 2.19
C VAL A 110 9.95 3.11 1.83
N LYS A 111 10.72 2.25 2.51
CA LYS A 111 10.68 0.80 2.30
C LYS A 111 9.28 0.24 2.52
N LYS A 112 8.62 0.63 3.62
CA LYS A 112 7.24 0.21 3.92
C LYS A 112 6.29 0.61 2.80
N LEU A 113 6.28 1.88 2.40
CA LEU A 113 5.43 2.37 1.31
C LEU A 113 5.70 1.65 0.00
N PHE A 114 6.98 1.41 -0.30
CA PHE A 114 7.38 0.69 -1.50
C PHE A 114 6.75 -0.70 -1.57
N VAL A 115 6.87 -1.49 -0.49
CA VAL A 115 6.23 -2.81 -0.39
C VAL A 115 4.71 -2.72 -0.53
N ARG A 116 4.10 -1.78 0.19
CA ARG A 116 2.63 -1.66 0.24
C ARG A 116 2.04 -1.22 -1.10
N LEU A 117 2.67 -0.29 -1.80
CA LEU A 117 2.23 0.16 -3.12
C LEU A 117 2.47 -0.90 -4.19
N LEU A 118 3.58 -1.65 -4.12
CA LEU A 118 3.81 -2.76 -5.04
C LEU A 118 2.77 -3.87 -4.83
N ALA A 119 2.48 -4.23 -3.58
CA ALA A 119 1.42 -5.17 -3.24
C ALA A 119 0.04 -4.68 -3.72
N LEU A 120 -0.22 -3.36 -3.62
CA LEU A 120 -1.43 -2.74 -4.14
C LEU A 120 -1.52 -2.86 -5.66
N CYS A 121 -0.42 -2.66 -6.40
CA CYS A 121 -0.39 -2.85 -7.86
C CYS A 121 -0.78 -4.28 -8.25
N VAL A 122 -0.17 -5.29 -7.62
CA VAL A 122 -0.50 -6.71 -7.86
C VAL A 122 -1.94 -7.02 -7.47
N SER A 123 -2.40 -6.49 -6.33
CA SER A 123 -3.78 -6.73 -5.88
C SER A 123 -4.79 -6.08 -6.81
N ALA A 124 -4.53 -4.87 -7.31
CA ALA A 124 -5.42 -4.15 -8.22
C ALA A 124 -5.68 -4.92 -9.52
N GLU A 125 -4.70 -5.68 -10.04
CA GLU A 125 -4.91 -6.56 -11.20
C GLU A 125 -5.96 -7.65 -10.92
N SER A 126 -5.94 -8.26 -9.73
CA SER A 126 -6.96 -9.24 -9.33
C SER A 126 -8.38 -8.65 -9.26
N TRP A 127 -8.51 -7.32 -9.16
CA TRP A 127 -9.81 -6.63 -9.19
C TRP A 127 -10.37 -6.43 -10.59
N LEU A 128 -9.52 -6.39 -11.62
CA LEU A 128 -9.96 -6.26 -13.01
C LEU A 128 -10.87 -7.41 -13.43
N ASP A 129 -10.56 -8.63 -12.98
CA ASP A 129 -11.30 -9.84 -13.33
C ASP A 129 -12.68 -9.93 -12.66
N ALA A 130 -12.89 -9.18 -11.58
CA ALA A 130 -14.11 -9.25 -10.79
C ALA A 130 -15.14 -8.16 -11.10
N THR A 131 -14.73 -7.05 -11.71
CA THR A 131 -15.60 -5.92 -12.03
C THR A 131 -16.19 -6.01 -13.44
N ASN A 132 -17.00 -7.04 -13.72
CA ASN A 132 -17.81 -7.12 -14.95
C ASN A 132 -19.12 -6.32 -14.88
N THR A 133 -19.42 -5.68 -13.74
CA THR A 133 -20.62 -4.85 -13.56
C THR A 133 -20.21 -3.43 -13.18
N SER A 134 -19.92 -2.61 -14.19
CA SER A 134 -19.69 -1.17 -14.06
C SER A 134 -20.95 -0.48 -13.51
N LEU A 135 -20.86 0.00 -12.26
CA LEU A 135 -21.77 0.99 -11.70
C LEU A 135 -21.13 2.37 -11.96
N ALA A 136 -21.86 3.25 -12.66
CA ALA A 136 -21.35 4.52 -13.20
C ALA A 136 -20.80 5.51 -12.16
N ASP A 137 -21.08 5.31 -10.87
CA ASP A 137 -20.70 6.22 -9.77
C ASP A 137 -19.47 5.74 -8.97
N HIS A 138 -18.75 4.71 -9.43
CA HIS A 138 -17.63 4.13 -8.68
C HIS A 138 -16.28 4.37 -9.37
N LEU A 139 -15.28 4.71 -8.55
CA LEU A 139 -13.91 4.91 -9.02
C LEU A 139 -13.37 3.60 -9.56
N ASP A 140 -12.81 3.66 -10.77
CA ASP A 140 -12.33 2.50 -11.48
C ASP A 140 -11.11 1.87 -10.77
N PRO A 141 -11.18 0.59 -10.35
CA PRO A 141 -10.03 -0.12 -9.79
C PRO A 141 -8.81 -0.11 -10.71
N THR A 142 -8.98 -0.04 -12.04
CA THR A 142 -7.87 0.01 -13.00
C THR A 142 -6.94 1.19 -12.75
N THR A 143 -7.47 2.28 -12.22
CA THR A 143 -6.72 3.51 -11.97
C THR A 143 -5.91 3.48 -10.67
N LEU A 144 -6.14 2.49 -9.79
CA LEU A 144 -5.32 2.29 -8.59
C LEU A 144 -3.90 1.86 -8.95
N TYR A 145 -3.76 0.95 -9.92
CA TYR A 145 -2.47 0.48 -10.41
C TYR A 145 -1.63 1.64 -10.95
N SER A 146 -2.21 2.47 -11.83
CA SER A 146 -1.49 3.60 -12.44
C SER A 146 -1.13 4.67 -11.42
N LYS A 147 -2.03 5.00 -10.48
CA LYS A 147 -1.72 5.92 -9.37
C LYS A 147 -0.59 5.41 -8.49
N ALA A 148 -0.68 4.16 -8.00
CA ALA A 148 0.33 3.59 -7.12
C ALA A 148 1.71 3.53 -7.81
N THR A 149 1.74 3.15 -9.09
CA THR A 149 2.97 3.12 -9.89
C THR A 149 3.57 4.51 -10.08
N ASN A 150 2.76 5.51 -10.42
CA ASN A 150 3.23 6.89 -10.58
C ASN A 150 3.83 7.44 -9.27
N ILE A 151 3.18 7.18 -8.14
CA ILE A 151 3.67 7.58 -6.82
C ILE A 151 5.02 6.90 -6.51
N LEU A 152 5.14 5.59 -6.78
CA LEU A 152 6.41 4.87 -6.61
C LEU A 152 7.53 5.49 -7.44
N VAL A 153 7.25 5.80 -8.72
CA VAL A 153 8.19 6.45 -9.62
C VAL A 153 8.59 7.82 -9.08
N HIS A 154 7.64 8.65 -8.62
CA HIS A 154 7.95 9.95 -8.05
C HIS A 154 8.81 9.86 -6.79
N ILE A 155 8.52 8.94 -5.88
CA ILE A 155 9.34 8.72 -4.68
C ILE A 155 10.77 8.34 -5.10
N LEU A 156 10.93 7.40 -6.04
CA LEU A 156 12.25 6.98 -6.54
C LEU A 156 13.00 8.13 -7.21
N VAL A 157 12.32 8.90 -8.07
CA VAL A 157 12.91 10.07 -8.74
C VAL A 157 13.37 11.09 -7.70
N GLN A 158 12.59 11.36 -6.66
CA GLN A 158 13.01 12.28 -5.60
C GLN A 158 14.23 11.78 -4.83
N LEU A 159 14.29 10.49 -4.49
CA LEU A 159 15.45 9.91 -3.83
C LEU A 159 16.71 9.92 -4.71
N LEU A 160 16.55 9.84 -6.03
CA LEU A 160 17.65 9.86 -7.00
C LEU A 160 18.11 11.28 -7.37
N ALA A 161 17.17 12.21 -7.57
CA ALA A 161 17.40 13.57 -8.06
C ALA A 161 17.85 14.56 -6.98
N SER A 162 17.97 14.10 -5.75
CA SER A 162 18.40 14.89 -4.62
C SER A 162 19.81 15.52 -4.89
N PRO A 163 20.05 16.83 -4.59
CA PRO A 163 21.32 17.55 -4.83
C PRO A 163 22.29 17.81 -3.63
N PHE A 164 21.90 17.55 -2.38
CA PHE A 164 22.62 17.67 -1.10
C PHE A 164 23.55 16.48 -0.69
N GLN A 165 24.65 16.77 0.02
CA GLN A 165 25.66 15.77 0.42
C GLN A 165 25.19 14.61 1.34
N ARG A 166 24.05 14.70 2.04
CA ARG A 166 23.47 13.61 2.86
C ARG A 166 22.78 12.52 2.03
N GLU A 167 22.84 12.59 0.71
CA GLU A 167 22.02 11.80 -0.22
C GLU A 167 22.67 10.56 -0.79
N ILE A 168 23.94 10.30 -0.44
CA ILE A 168 24.55 9.01 -0.79
C ILE A 168 23.68 7.89 -0.19
N SER A 169 23.17 8.04 1.04
CA SER A 169 22.25 7.07 1.65
C SER A 169 20.93 6.95 0.88
N GLN A 170 20.35 8.05 0.40
CA GLN A 170 19.07 8.03 -0.34
C GLN A 170 19.20 7.41 -1.73
N ARG A 171 20.29 7.72 -2.43
CA ARG A 171 20.60 7.04 -3.69
C ARG A 171 20.87 5.56 -3.44
N ILE A 172 21.64 5.22 -2.41
CA ILE A 172 21.83 3.80 -2.02
C ILE A 172 20.49 3.14 -1.75
N LEU A 173 19.59 3.80 -1.01
CA LEU A 173 18.25 3.30 -0.74
C LEU A 173 17.49 3.06 -2.06
N ALA A 174 17.37 4.07 -2.94
CA ALA A 174 16.69 3.91 -4.21
C ALA A 174 17.27 2.77 -5.07
N HIS A 175 18.60 2.66 -5.16
CA HIS A 175 19.24 1.56 -5.87
C HIS A 175 18.99 0.21 -5.19
N SER A 176 18.92 0.14 -3.86
CA SER A 176 18.57 -1.08 -3.14
C SER A 176 17.11 -1.51 -3.39
N LEU A 177 16.17 -0.56 -3.41
CA LEU A 177 14.77 -0.83 -3.75
C LEU A 177 14.64 -1.41 -5.16
N LEU A 178 15.31 -0.78 -6.14
CA LEU A 178 15.31 -1.23 -7.53
C LEU A 178 15.97 -2.60 -7.69
N ARG A 179 17.09 -2.83 -7.01
CA ARG A 179 17.79 -4.12 -7.03
C ARG A 179 16.92 -5.23 -6.47
N ASP A 180 16.28 -5.02 -5.33
CA ASP A 180 15.41 -6.03 -4.73
C ASP A 180 14.23 -6.41 -5.62
N VAL A 181 13.66 -5.46 -6.37
CA VAL A 181 12.62 -5.77 -7.37
C VAL A 181 13.16 -6.60 -8.52
N LEU A 182 14.36 -6.27 -9.02
CA LEU A 182 15.01 -7.05 -10.07
C LEU A 182 15.34 -8.46 -9.61
N ASP A 183 15.90 -8.61 -8.41
CA ASP A 183 16.25 -9.89 -7.82
C ASP A 183 14.99 -10.74 -7.57
N LEU A 184 13.92 -10.16 -7.03
CA LEU A 184 12.63 -10.86 -6.90
C LEU A 184 12.07 -11.29 -8.26
N THR A 185 12.12 -10.42 -9.27
CA THR A 185 11.64 -10.76 -10.62
C THR A 185 12.44 -11.92 -11.20
N GLN A 186 13.76 -11.91 -11.01
CA GLN A 186 14.64 -12.97 -11.44
C GLN A 186 14.36 -14.28 -10.69
N ASP A 187 14.12 -14.22 -9.38
CA ASP A 187 13.73 -15.37 -8.55
C ASP A 187 12.41 -15.98 -9.05
N ILE A 188 11.39 -15.16 -9.37
CA ILE A 188 10.11 -15.62 -9.92
C ILE A 188 10.30 -16.29 -11.28
N LEU A 189 11.08 -15.68 -12.19
CA LEU A 189 11.32 -16.23 -13.53
C LEU A 189 12.10 -17.54 -13.50
N ASN A 190 12.96 -17.74 -12.51
CA ASN A 190 13.79 -18.94 -12.36
C ASN A 190 13.11 -20.06 -11.57
N THR A 191 12.04 -19.75 -10.83
CA THR A 191 11.37 -20.74 -9.97
C THR A 191 10.34 -21.55 -10.77
N PRO A 192 10.35 -22.89 -10.68
CA PRO A 192 9.30 -23.71 -11.31
C PRO A 192 7.93 -23.34 -10.76
N GLN A 193 6.96 -23.07 -11.65
CA GLN A 193 5.66 -22.46 -11.35
C GLN A 193 4.67 -23.36 -10.58
N ASP A 194 5.11 -24.45 -9.97
CA ASP A 194 4.22 -25.48 -9.46
C ASP A 194 3.66 -25.18 -8.04
N GLU A 195 4.16 -24.15 -7.34
CA GLU A 195 3.75 -23.85 -5.96
C GLU A 195 3.15 -22.44 -5.81
N PHE A 196 1.84 -22.40 -5.57
CA PHE A 196 1.09 -21.18 -5.22
C PHE A 196 0.28 -21.39 -3.93
N PRO A 197 0.02 -20.32 -3.15
CA PRO A 197 0.49 -18.95 -3.35
C PRO A 197 1.98 -18.75 -3.00
N LEU A 198 2.64 -17.79 -3.65
CA LEU A 198 4.03 -17.41 -3.35
C LEU A 198 4.10 -16.60 -2.05
N ASP A 199 4.98 -16.98 -1.11
CA ASP A 199 5.37 -16.13 0.04
C ASP A 199 6.54 -15.24 -0.37
N ILE A 200 6.25 -13.98 -0.69
CA ILE A 200 7.22 -12.97 -1.14
C ILE A 200 7.72 -12.14 0.06
N ARG A 201 9.05 -12.06 0.22
CA ARG A 201 9.71 -11.23 1.22
C ARG A 201 10.70 -10.27 0.57
N LEU A 202 10.27 -9.03 0.37
CA LEU A 202 11.15 -7.95 -0.05
C LEU A 202 12.16 -7.60 1.05
N TYR A 203 13.37 -7.19 0.69
CA TYR A 203 14.49 -6.93 1.60
C TYR A 203 14.96 -8.16 2.40
N SER A 204 14.75 -9.37 1.86
CA SER A 204 15.19 -10.63 2.48
C SER A 204 15.64 -11.62 1.41
N ALA A 205 16.77 -12.29 1.63
CA ALA A 205 17.21 -13.41 0.80
C ALA A 205 16.99 -14.75 1.55
N PRO A 206 16.40 -15.78 0.94
CA PRO A 206 15.75 -15.76 -0.39
C PRO A 206 14.45 -14.93 -0.38
N HIS A 207 14.13 -14.28 -1.50
CA HIS A 207 12.91 -13.47 -1.64
C HIS A 207 11.64 -14.32 -1.72
N LEU A 208 11.76 -15.54 -2.26
CA LEU A 208 10.68 -16.51 -2.32
C LEU A 208 10.84 -17.53 -1.20
N ARG A 209 9.78 -17.70 -0.41
CA ARG A 209 9.68 -18.80 0.55
C ARG A 209 8.62 -19.80 0.12
N ARG A 210 8.91 -21.06 0.42
CA ARG A 210 7.91 -22.12 0.34
C ARG A 210 6.84 -21.85 1.39
N ALA A 211 5.58 -21.80 0.98
CA ALA A 211 4.48 -21.77 1.92
C ALA A 211 4.59 -22.99 2.85
N PRO A 212 4.37 -22.84 4.18
CA PRO A 212 4.39 -23.99 5.07
C PRO A 212 3.35 -25.00 4.59
N SER A 213 3.77 -26.22 4.25
CA SER A 213 2.85 -27.28 3.89
C SER A 213 2.01 -27.59 5.12
N ASN A 214 0.77 -27.14 5.16
CA ASN A 214 -0.21 -27.57 6.15
C ASN A 214 -0.54 -29.05 5.88
N LYS A 215 0.39 -29.95 6.24
CA LYS A 215 0.04 -31.35 6.46
C LYS A 215 -0.80 -31.36 7.73
N VAL A 216 -2.12 -31.30 7.54
CA VAL A 216 -3.07 -31.69 8.57
C VAL A 216 -2.82 -33.18 8.77
N ASP A 217 -2.07 -33.53 9.80
CA ASP A 217 -1.94 -34.91 10.26
C ASP A 217 -3.32 -35.36 10.76
N THR A 218 -4.11 -35.94 9.86
CA THR A 218 -5.35 -36.62 10.23
C THR A 218 -4.95 -37.84 11.07
N PRO A 219 -5.38 -37.96 12.34
CA PRO A 219 -5.08 -39.13 13.14
C PRO A 219 -5.75 -40.38 12.52
N PRO A 220 -5.09 -41.56 12.57
CA PRO A 220 -5.67 -42.80 12.08
C PRO A 220 -6.92 -43.16 12.89
N ALA A 221 -7.95 -43.60 12.17
CA ALA A 221 -9.22 -44.08 12.71
C ALA A 221 -9.07 -45.39 13.50
#